data_AF-A0A842X871-F1
#
_entry.id   AF-A0A842X871-F1
#
_cell.length_a   1.000
_cell.length_b   1.000
_cell.length_c   1.000
_cell.angle_alpha   90.00
_cell.angle_beta   90.00
_cell.angle_gamma   90.00
#
_symmetry.space_group_name_H-M   'P 1'
#
loop_
_entity.id
_entity.type
_entity.pdbx_description
1 polymer ?
#
loop_
_entity_poly.entity_id
_entity_poly.type
_entity_poly.pdbx_seq_one_letter_code
_entity_poly.pdbx_strand_id
1 'polypeptide(L)'
;MGKKRRGRDRLMTCVSCGRAVPRDKAVDYERRSSFTTDFRDKENVTAFSSNVEYYCISCAKHRKIFEKKKKQAERRRERREGRF
;
A
#
# COMPACT_ATOMS: atom_id res chain seq x y z
N MET A 1 0.22 -16.03 -0.06
CA MET A 1 0.63 -17.34 0.52
C MET A 1 1.03 -17.08 1.96
N GLY A 2 0.19 -17.51 2.90
CA GLY A 2 0.43 -17.28 4.32
C GLY A 2 1.54 -18.16 4.87
N LYS A 3 2.31 -17.66 5.84
CA LYS A 3 3.52 -18.35 6.33
C LYS A 3 3.18 -19.69 7.01
N LYS A 4 3.95 -20.73 6.70
CA LYS A 4 3.93 -22.07 7.35
C LYS A 4 4.65 -22.10 8.72
N ARG A 5 4.90 -20.96 9.38
CA ARG A 5 5.43 -20.92 10.76
C ARG A 5 4.25 -20.78 11.71
N ARG A 6 3.83 -21.90 12.29
CA ARG A 6 2.66 -22.02 13.16
C ARG A 6 2.97 -21.39 14.53
N GLY A 7 2.23 -20.33 14.88
CA GLY A 7 2.39 -19.55 16.13
C GLY A 7 1.48 -18.32 16.16
N ARG A 8 1.64 -17.44 17.16
CA ARG A 8 0.89 -16.17 17.26
C ARG A 8 1.51 -15.11 16.35
N ASP A 9 0.81 -14.74 15.28
CA ASP A 9 1.24 -13.66 14.38
C ASP A 9 1.08 -12.28 15.04
N ARG A 10 1.95 -11.33 14.63
CA ARG A 10 1.81 -9.92 15.03
C ARG A 10 0.47 -9.38 14.52
N LEU A 11 -0.24 -8.68 15.39
CA LEU A 11 -1.48 -8.00 15.05
C LEU A 11 -1.16 -6.61 14.48
N MET A 12 -1.76 -6.30 13.34
CA MET A 12 -1.72 -4.99 12.69
C MET A 12 -3.07 -4.30 12.86
N THR A 13 -3.07 -2.99 13.07
CA THR A 13 -4.30 -2.20 13.17
C THR A 13 -4.76 -1.75 11.79
N CYS A 14 -6.02 -2.03 11.45
CA CYS A 14 -6.62 -1.54 10.21
C CYS A 14 -6.79 -0.01 10.26
N VAL A 15 -6.24 0.71 9.28
CA VAL A 15 -6.33 2.19 9.21
C VAL A 15 -7.77 2.68 9.08
N SER A 16 -8.66 1.92 8.45
CA SER A 16 -10.04 2.37 8.20
C SER A 16 -11.03 2.06 9.31
N CYS A 17 -10.85 0.95 10.05
CA CYS A 17 -11.83 0.50 11.04
C CYS A 17 -11.24 0.23 12.43
N GLY A 18 -9.93 0.44 12.61
CA GLY A 18 -9.23 0.24 13.89
C GLY A 18 -9.06 -1.21 14.33
N ARG A 19 -9.70 -2.17 13.66
CA ARG A 19 -9.65 -3.58 14.07
C ARG A 19 -8.23 -4.16 14.00
N ALA A 20 -7.85 -4.92 15.02
CA ALA A 20 -6.64 -5.72 15.03
C ALA A 20 -6.79 -6.93 14.10
N VAL A 21 -5.92 -7.03 13.10
CA VAL A 21 -5.89 -8.10 12.09
C VAL A 21 -4.52 -8.77 12.12
N PRO A 22 -4.43 -10.10 12.15
CA PRO A 22 -3.14 -10.79 12.03
C PRO A 22 -2.41 -10.35 10.76
N ARG A 23 -1.09 -10.14 10.84
CA ARG A 23 -0.26 -9.67 9.72
C ARG A 23 -0.44 -10.49 8.44
N ASP A 24 -0.61 -11.80 8.57
CA ASP A 24 -0.82 -12.71 7.45
C ASP A 24 -2.13 -12.46 6.68
N LYS A 25 -3.16 -11.98 7.39
CA LYS A 25 -4.49 -11.68 6.85
C LYS A 25 -4.68 -10.21 6.49
N ALA A 26 -3.76 -9.35 6.93
CA ALA A 26 -3.81 -7.92 6.65
C ALA A 26 -3.41 -7.65 5.20
N VAL A 27 -4.16 -6.78 4.53
CA VAL A 27 -3.82 -6.30 3.19
C VAL A 27 -2.92 -5.08 3.35
N ASP A 28 -1.66 -5.21 2.98
CA ASP A 28 -0.72 -4.10 2.86
C ASP A 28 -1.07 -3.24 1.64
N TYR A 29 -1.00 -1.92 1.76
CA TYR A 29 -1.11 -0.99 0.65
C TYR A 29 -0.09 0.13 0.81
N GLU A 30 0.82 0.23 -0.15
CA GLU A 30 1.81 1.29 -0.17
C GLU A 30 1.18 2.57 -0.73
N ARG A 31 1.03 3.58 0.13
CA ARG A 31 0.55 4.90 -0.25
C ARG A 31 1.76 5.81 -0.44
N ARG A 32 1.96 6.23 -1.69
CA ARG A 32 2.96 7.24 -2.04
C ARG A 32 2.31 8.62 -2.01
N SER A 33 2.77 9.47 -1.12
CA SER A 33 2.38 10.89 -1.02
C SER A 33 3.55 11.76 -1.44
N SER A 34 3.29 12.72 -2.32
CA SER A 34 4.21 13.81 -2.63
C SER A 34 3.79 15.04 -1.85
N PHE A 35 4.73 15.62 -1.10
CA PHE A 35 4.59 16.93 -0.50
C PHE A 35 5.38 17.90 -1.36
N THR A 36 4.67 18.86 -1.94
CA THR A 36 5.25 19.92 -2.76
C THR A 36 4.99 21.24 -2.05
N THR A 37 6.02 22.08 -1.94
CA THR A 37 5.87 23.46 -1.47
C THR A 37 5.42 24.33 -2.65
N ASP A 38 4.35 25.13 -2.49
CA ASP A 38 3.80 25.99 -3.56
C ASP A 38 4.63 27.27 -3.83
N PHE A 39 5.95 27.16 -3.88
CA PHE A 39 6.79 28.28 -4.30
C PHE A 39 6.70 28.43 -5.82
N ARG A 40 6.44 29.63 -6.34
CA ARG A 40 6.36 29.88 -7.80
C ARG A 40 7.74 29.91 -8.47
N ASP A 41 8.80 29.88 -7.67
CA ASP A 41 10.18 30.09 -8.10
C ASP A 41 11.03 28.80 -8.11
N LYS A 42 12.31 28.94 -8.48
CA LYS A 42 13.31 27.87 -8.67
C LYS A 42 13.59 26.99 -7.43
N GLU A 43 12.98 27.27 -6.28
CA GLU A 43 13.15 26.54 -5.01
C GLU A 43 11.97 25.59 -4.71
N ASN A 44 11.38 25.00 -5.75
CA ASN A 44 10.38 23.95 -5.57
C ASN A 44 11.03 22.67 -5.05
N VAL A 45 10.87 22.39 -3.75
CA VAL A 45 11.31 21.13 -3.14
C VAL A 45 10.13 20.17 -3.14
N THR A 46 10.28 19.04 -3.84
CA THR A 46 9.33 17.93 -3.81
C THR A 46 9.86 16.82 -2.94
N ALA A 47 9.16 16.55 -1.83
CA ALA A 47 9.46 15.45 -0.93
C ALA A 47 8.52 14.28 -1.20
N PHE A 48 9.07 13.10 -1.39
CA PHE A 48 8.29 11.87 -1.57
C PHE A 48 8.32 11.04 -0.30
N SER A 49 7.16 10.69 0.22
CA SER A 49 7.01 9.73 1.33
C SER A 49 6.23 8.51 0.86
N SER A 50 6.73 7.32 1.18
CA SER A 50 6.01 6.06 1.01
C SER A 50 5.66 5.49 2.38
N ASN A 51 4.35 5.36 2.63
CA ASN A 51 3.84 4.79 3.87
C ASN A 51 3.12 3.47 3.55
N VAL A 52 3.43 2.42 4.31
CA VAL A 52 2.74 1.12 4.19
C VAL A 52 1.56 1.11 5.16
N GLU A 53 0.36 1.19 4.61
CA GLU A 53 -0.89 1.13 5.35
C GLU A 53 -1.42 -0.32 5.41
N TYR A 54 -1.99 -0.72 6.54
CA TYR A 54 -2.60 -2.04 6.71
C TYR A 54 -4.13 -1.94 6.76
N TYR A 55 -4.80 -2.81 6.01
CA TYR A 55 -6.26 -2.87 5.94
C TYR A 55 -6.78 -4.28 6.27
N CYS A 56 -7.97 -4.35 6.88
CA CYS A 56 -8.72 -5.60 6.96
C CYS A 56 -9.32 -5.97 5.60
N ILE A 57 -9.63 -7.26 5.39
CA ILE A 57 -10.13 -7.78 4.11
C ILE A 57 -11.39 -7.04 3.61
N SER A 58 -12.29 -6.69 4.52
CA SER A 58 -13.56 -6.01 4.20
C SER A 58 -13.32 -4.57 3.73
N CYS A 59 -12.54 -3.79 4.49
CA CYS A 59 -12.20 -2.41 4.11
C CYS A 59 -11.38 -2.37 2.82
N ALA A 60 -10.50 -3.36 2.61
CA ALA A 60 -9.72 -3.47 1.39
C ALA A 60 -10.60 -3.71 0.14
N LYS A 61 -11.66 -4.52 0.27
CA LYS A 61 -12.67 -4.68 -0.80
C LYS A 61 -13.46 -3.40 -1.04
N HIS A 62 -14.01 -2.79 0.01
CA HIS A 62 -14.80 -1.57 -0.11
C HIS A 62 -14.02 -0.42 -0.77
N ARG A 63 -12.72 -0.28 -0.45
CA ARG A 63 -11.83 0.74 -1.02
C ARG A 63 -11.18 0.35 -2.36
N LYS A 64 -11.57 -0.78 -2.95
CA LYS A 64 -11.03 -1.32 -4.22
C LYS A 64 -9.50 -1.46 -4.22
N ILE A 65 -8.91 -1.79 -3.06
CA ILE A 65 -7.45 -1.91 -2.91
C ILE A 65 -6.92 -3.09 -3.73
N PHE A 66 -7.69 -4.17 -3.83
CA PHE A 66 -7.32 -5.34 -4.65
C PHE A 66 -7.20 -4.99 -6.14
N GLU A 67 -8.14 -4.21 -6.69
CA GLU A 67 -8.09 -3.75 -8.08
C GLU A 67 -6.88 -2.85 -8.32
N LYS A 68 -6.60 -1.93 -7.40
CA LYS A 68 -5.41 -1.07 -7.45
C LYS A 68 -4.12 -1.89 -7.44
N LYS A 69 -4.03 -2.91 -6.57
CA LYS A 69 -2.87 -3.82 -6.53
C LYS A 69 -2.71 -4.63 -7.80
N LYS A 70 -3.82 -5.10 -8.40
CA LYS A 70 -3.79 -5.78 -9.70
C LYS A 70 -3.20 -4.87 -10.78
N LYS A 71 -3.73 -3.65 -10.91
CA LYS A 71 -3.22 -2.65 -11.87
C LYS A 71 -1.76 -2.27 -11.62
N GLN A 72 -1.34 -2.19 -10.36
CA GLN A 72 0.08 -1.98 -10.01
C GLN A 72 0.96 -3.16 -10.42
N ALA A 73 0.50 -4.39 -10.22
CA ALA A 73 1.24 -5.58 -10.64
C ALA A 73 1.36 -5.68 -12.16
N GLU A 74 0.30 -5.36 -12.90
CA GLU A 74 0.32 -5.26 -14.36
C GLU A 74 1.34 -4.23 -14.84
N ARG A 75 1.31 -2.99 -14.32
CA ARG A 75 2.30 -1.95 -14.64
C ARG A 75 3.74 -2.37 -14.31
N ARG A 76 3.94 -3.07 -13.18
CA ARG A 76 5.26 -3.60 -12.81
C ARG A 76 5.73 -4.68 -13.79
N ARG A 77 4.81 -5.51 -14.28
CA ARG A 77 5.09 -6.52 -15.30
C ARG A 77 5.46 -5.88 -16.64
N GLU A 78 4.69 -4.91 -17.12
CA GLU A 78 4.97 -4.16 -18.35
C GLU A 78 6.36 -3.51 -18.32
N ARG A 79 6.70 -2.84 -17.21
CA ARG A 79 8.04 -2.24 -17.01
C ARG A 79 9.17 -3.27 -17.03
N ARG A 80 8.93 -4.46 -16.45
CA ARG A 80 9.92 -5.54 -16.43
C ARG A 80 10.11 -6.18 -17.81
N GLU A 81 9.05 -6.23 -18.62
CA GLU A 81 9.07 -6.76 -19.98
C GLU A 81 9.60 -5.74 -21.01
N GLY A 82 9.94 -4.51 -20.59
CA GLY A 82 10.56 -3.50 -21.46
C GLY A 82 9.66 -3.01 -22.59
N ARG A 83 8.36 -3.28 -22.54
CA ARG A 83 7.36 -2.68 -23.46
C ARG A 83 7.10 -1.25 -23.00
N PHE A 84 7.96 -0.34 -23.44
CA PHE A 84 7.74 1.10 -23.35
C PHE A 84 7.72 1.68 -24.76
#